data_AF-A0A0X3UUD6-F1
#
_entry.id   AF-A0A0X3UUD6-F1
#
_cell.length_a   1.000
_cell.length_b   1.000
_cell.length_c   1.000
_cell.angle_alpha   90.00
_cell.angle_beta   90.00
_cell.angle_gamma   90.00
#
_symmetry.space_group_name_H-M   'P 1'
#
loop_
_entity.id
_entity.type
_entity.pdbx_description
1 polymer ?
#
loop_
_entity_poly.entity_id
_entity_poly.type
_entity_poly.pdbx_seq_one_letter_code
_entity_poly.pdbx_strand_id
1 'polypeptide(L)'
;MSTVDERAPGAHEMGPYAATFVAGVTVRNRLPLDYSVASLRIVDCLIDGMRRGGADRERARETLWRLGAYVGEVLVRRAGAVWVDFDADQRAYFGQAVGVRMPDGRVWNPLGKVHNRFEAGGPGESLQIFYLTLHGRARRAAA
;
A
#
# COMPACT_ATOMS: atom_id res chain seq x y z
N MET A 1 -16.16 20.90 22.03
CA MET A 1 -16.24 19.69 21.18
C MET A 1 -15.05 19.74 20.25
N SER A 2 -13.95 19.09 20.65
CA SER A 2 -12.67 19.17 19.94
C SER A 2 -12.84 18.59 18.55
N THR A 3 -12.55 19.39 17.53
CA THR A 3 -12.27 18.93 16.18
C THR A 3 -11.16 17.91 16.30
N VAL A 4 -11.48 16.63 16.10
CA VAL A 4 -10.46 15.62 15.80
C VAL A 4 -9.85 16.11 14.50
N ASP A 5 -8.70 16.78 14.61
CA ASP A 5 -7.75 16.87 13.52
C ASP A 5 -7.64 15.44 13.00
N GLU A 6 -8.20 15.17 11.83
CA GLU A 6 -8.19 13.85 11.19
C GLU A 6 -6.76 13.61 10.73
N ARG A 7 -5.88 13.43 11.72
CA ARG A 7 -4.45 13.32 11.59
C ARG A 7 -4.26 12.00 10.87
N ALA A 8 -3.83 12.10 9.61
CA ALA A 8 -3.54 10.91 8.82
C ALA A 8 -2.64 9.98 9.65
N PRO A 9 -2.96 8.68 9.76
CA PRO A 9 -2.25 7.77 10.64
C PRO A 9 -0.75 7.80 10.32
N GLY A 10 0.06 7.94 11.37
CA GLY A 10 1.51 7.95 11.25
C GLY A 10 2.07 6.57 10.95
N ALA A 11 3.34 6.50 10.56
CA ALA A 11 4.02 5.26 10.18
C ALA A 11 3.86 4.11 11.20
N HIS A 12 3.88 4.43 12.48
CA HIS A 12 3.73 3.47 13.57
C HIS A 12 2.31 2.87 13.68
N GLU A 13 1.31 3.54 13.15
CA GLU A 13 -0.11 3.13 13.21
C GLU A 13 -0.48 2.25 12.00
N MET A 14 0.31 2.30 10.92
CA MET A 14 0.01 1.61 9.66
C MET A 14 0.00 0.09 9.80
N GLY A 15 0.90 -0.48 10.62
CA GLY A 15 0.94 -1.91 10.88
C GLY A 15 -0.31 -2.43 11.61
N PRO A 16 -0.66 -1.87 12.78
CA PRO A 16 -1.92 -2.18 13.45
C PRO A 16 -3.15 -1.95 12.57
N TYR A 17 -3.18 -0.87 11.79
CA TYR A 17 -4.28 -0.55 10.89
C TYR A 17 -4.51 -1.64 9.82
N ALA A 18 -3.43 -2.10 9.18
CA ALA A 18 -3.49 -3.21 8.23
C ALA A 18 -3.92 -4.53 8.90
N ALA A 19 -3.49 -4.78 10.14
CA ALA A 19 -3.92 -5.96 10.89
C ALA A 19 -5.43 -5.95 11.18
N THR A 20 -5.98 -4.81 11.60
CA THR A 20 -7.43 -4.65 11.79
C THR A 20 -8.20 -4.86 10.49
N PHE A 21 -7.70 -4.33 9.37
CA PHE A 21 -8.31 -4.56 8.05
C PHE A 21 -8.32 -6.04 7.68
N VAL A 22 -7.19 -6.73 7.80
CA VAL A 22 -7.07 -8.17 7.48
C VAL A 22 -7.99 -8.99 8.35
N ALA A 23 -8.04 -8.73 9.67
CA ALA A 23 -8.99 -9.39 10.56
C ALA A 23 -10.45 -9.22 10.08
N GLY A 24 -10.85 -8.00 9.71
CA GLY A 24 -12.20 -7.73 9.21
C GLY A 24 -12.57 -8.49 7.92
N VAL A 25 -11.64 -8.60 6.96
CA VAL A 25 -11.93 -9.27 5.67
C VAL A 25 -11.75 -10.79 5.71
N THR A 26 -11.02 -11.32 6.71
CA THR A 26 -10.77 -12.76 6.88
C THR A 26 -11.77 -13.47 7.80
N VAL A 27 -12.51 -12.73 8.65
CA VAL A 27 -13.50 -13.26 9.63
C VAL A 27 -14.59 -14.17 9.03
N ARG A 28 -14.74 -14.23 7.70
CA ARG A 28 -15.64 -15.18 7.01
C ARG A 28 -15.00 -15.94 5.85
N ASN A 29 -13.68 -16.14 5.88
CA ASN A 29 -12.90 -16.80 4.83
C ASN A 29 -13.06 -16.20 3.42
N ARG A 30 -13.41 -14.90 3.34
CA ARG A 30 -13.80 -14.25 2.09
C ARG A 30 -12.60 -13.94 1.18
N LEU A 31 -11.45 -13.62 1.76
CA LEU A 31 -10.24 -13.24 1.02
C LEU A 31 -8.99 -13.76 1.73
N PRO A 32 -8.14 -14.58 1.08
CA PRO A 32 -6.89 -15.06 1.68
C PRO A 32 -5.82 -13.97 1.64
N LEU A 33 -5.96 -12.96 2.50
CA LEU A 33 -4.96 -11.91 2.71
C LEU A 33 -4.01 -12.30 3.85
N ASP A 34 -2.99 -13.10 3.53
CA ASP A 34 -2.07 -13.76 4.46
C ASP A 34 -0.69 -13.07 4.59
N TYR A 35 -0.56 -11.86 4.05
CA TYR A 35 0.68 -11.10 3.92
C TYR A 35 1.75 -11.81 3.07
N SER A 36 1.38 -12.74 2.20
CA SER A 36 2.29 -13.31 1.19
C SER A 36 2.49 -12.37 0.01
N VAL A 37 3.50 -12.64 -0.81
CA VAL A 37 3.64 -11.95 -2.10
C VAL A 37 2.54 -12.37 -3.07
N ALA A 38 2.05 -13.61 -2.94
CA ALA A 38 0.98 -14.14 -3.79
C ALA A 38 -0.35 -13.42 -3.56
N SER A 39 -0.64 -13.00 -2.32
CA SER A 39 -1.86 -12.27 -1.99
C SER A 39 -1.93 -10.87 -2.64
N LEU A 40 -0.81 -10.30 -3.09
CA LEU A 40 -0.82 -9.06 -3.87
C LEU A 40 -1.61 -9.19 -5.18
N ARG A 41 -1.67 -10.39 -5.78
CA ARG A 41 -2.53 -10.67 -6.94
C ARG A 41 -4.01 -10.56 -6.59
N ILE A 42 -4.37 -10.93 -5.37
CA ILE A 42 -5.75 -10.83 -4.88
C ILE A 42 -6.11 -9.35 -4.73
N VAL A 43 -5.20 -8.55 -4.18
CA VAL A 43 -5.37 -7.09 -4.11
C VAL A 43 -5.50 -6.47 -5.50
N ASP A 44 -4.66 -6.90 -6.44
CA ASP A 44 -4.76 -6.48 -7.84
C ASP A 44 -6.17 -6.76 -8.41
N CYS A 45 -6.69 -7.98 -8.21
CA CYS A 45 -8.04 -8.37 -8.63
C CYS A 45 -9.16 -7.59 -7.92
N LEU A 46 -9.01 -7.28 -6.63
CA LEU A 46 -9.98 -6.48 -5.87
C LEU A 46 -10.09 -5.06 -6.44
N ILE A 47 -8.96 -4.44 -6.76
CA ILE A 47 -8.90 -3.11 -7.36
C ILE A 47 -9.53 -3.14 -8.76
N ASP A 48 -9.21 -4.15 -9.57
CA ASP A 48 -9.84 -4.32 -10.88
C ASP A 48 -11.35 -4.54 -10.78
N GLY A 49 -11.81 -5.29 -9.77
CA GLY A 49 -13.23 -5.49 -9.48
C GLY A 49 -13.95 -4.19 -9.11
N MET A 50 -13.38 -3.38 -8.21
CA MET A 50 -13.94 -2.08 -7.83
C MET A 50 -14.03 -1.13 -9.03
N ARG A 51 -12.98 -1.09 -9.86
CA ARG A 51 -12.95 -0.25 -11.07
C ARG A 51 -14.00 -0.69 -12.08
N ARG A 52 -14.13 -1.99 -12.37
CA ARG A 52 -15.15 -2.53 -13.28
C ARG A 52 -16.56 -2.34 -12.74
N GLY A 53 -16.73 -2.35 -11.42
CA GLY A 53 -18.00 -2.09 -10.75
C GLY A 53 -18.44 -0.62 -10.76
N GLY A 54 -17.68 0.29 -11.38
CA GLY A 54 -18.01 1.72 -11.43
C GLY A 54 -17.95 2.40 -10.07
N ALA A 55 -17.14 1.89 -9.14
CA ALA A 55 -16.94 2.55 -7.86
C ALA A 55 -16.40 3.97 -8.08
N ASP A 56 -17.07 4.96 -7.50
CA ASP A 56 -16.57 6.33 -7.50
C ASP A 56 -15.32 6.44 -6.61
N ARG A 57 -14.39 7.33 -6.98
CA ARG A 57 -13.11 7.54 -6.27
C ARG A 57 -13.35 7.82 -4.79
N GLU A 58 -14.37 8.59 -4.45
CA GLU A 58 -14.69 8.94 -3.07
C GLU A 58 -15.14 7.71 -2.27
N ARG A 59 -15.95 6.83 -2.87
CA ARG A 59 -16.39 5.56 -2.25
C ARG A 59 -15.26 4.55 -2.14
N ALA A 60 -14.34 4.56 -3.10
CA ALA A 60 -13.19 3.65 -3.11
C ALA A 60 -12.07 4.12 -2.16
N ARG A 61 -11.99 5.42 -1.82
CA ARG A 61 -10.88 6.04 -1.09
C ARG A 61 -10.49 5.28 0.17
N GLU A 62 -11.45 5.00 1.05
CA GLU A 62 -11.17 4.30 2.31
C GLU A 62 -10.69 2.86 2.08
N THR A 63 -11.27 2.17 1.10
CA THR A 63 -10.88 0.80 0.77
C THR A 63 -9.48 0.77 0.15
N LEU A 64 -9.17 1.70 -0.75
CA LEU A 64 -7.84 1.86 -1.34
C LEU A 64 -6.80 2.18 -0.29
N TRP A 65 -7.13 3.01 0.70
CA TRP A 65 -6.26 3.29 1.84
C TRP A 65 -5.91 2.02 2.63
N ARG A 66 -6.93 1.23 2.98
CA ARG A 66 -6.75 -0.05 3.69
C ARG A 66 -5.95 -1.08 2.88
N LEU A 67 -6.19 -1.16 1.57
CA LEU A 67 -5.40 -2.00 0.67
C LEU A 67 -3.95 -1.49 0.55
N GLY A 68 -3.73 -0.18 0.52
CA GLY A 68 -2.40 0.43 0.55
C GLY A 68 -1.62 0.10 1.83
N ALA A 69 -2.28 0.17 2.99
CA ALA A 69 -1.70 -0.26 4.26
C ALA A 69 -1.32 -1.75 4.24
N TYR A 70 -2.19 -2.60 3.69
CA TYR A 70 -1.88 -4.03 3.52
C TYR A 70 -0.66 -4.27 2.62
N VAL A 71 -0.59 -3.58 1.47
CA VAL A 71 0.57 -3.68 0.55
C VAL A 71 1.85 -3.25 1.26
N GLY A 72 1.81 -2.15 2.01
CA GLY A 72 2.97 -1.69 2.79
C GLY A 72 3.39 -2.73 3.84
N GLU A 73 2.45 -3.37 4.54
CA GLU A 73 2.77 -4.47 5.46
C GLU A 73 3.40 -5.68 4.77
N VAL A 74 2.97 -6.03 3.56
CA VAL A 74 3.63 -7.08 2.77
C VAL A 74 5.08 -6.69 2.49
N LEU A 75 5.36 -5.44 2.16
CA LEU A 75 6.73 -4.94 1.94
C LEU A 75 7.57 -5.00 3.22
N VAL A 76 7.00 -4.58 4.36
CA VAL A 76 7.69 -4.64 5.65
C VAL A 76 8.07 -6.08 6.00
N ARG A 77 7.12 -7.01 5.87
CA ARG A 77 7.30 -8.42 6.27
C ARG A 77 8.14 -9.25 5.30
N ARG A 78 8.03 -8.98 4.00
CA ARG A 78 8.63 -9.84 2.95
C ARG A 78 9.86 -9.23 2.29
N ALA A 79 9.97 -7.91 2.29
CA ALA A 79 11.09 -7.18 1.69
C ALA A 79 11.99 -6.47 2.71
N GLY A 80 11.72 -6.62 4.01
CA GLY A 80 12.48 -5.97 5.07
C GLY A 80 12.32 -4.44 5.09
N ALA A 81 11.24 -3.93 4.48
CA ALA A 81 10.96 -2.50 4.52
C ALA A 81 10.56 -2.06 5.93
N VAL A 82 10.60 -0.76 6.18
CA VAL A 82 10.09 -0.15 7.42
C VAL A 82 9.12 0.97 7.08
N TRP A 83 8.04 1.09 7.84
CA TRP A 83 7.14 2.24 7.73
C TRP A 83 7.87 3.51 8.14
N VAL A 84 7.68 4.58 7.39
CA VAL A 84 8.30 5.89 7.62
C VAL A 84 7.29 6.99 7.37
N ASP A 85 7.34 8.02 8.20
CA ASP A 85 6.66 9.27 7.94
C ASP A 85 7.46 10.01 6.87
N PHE A 86 6.76 10.49 5.85
CA PHE A 86 7.39 11.31 4.83
C PHE A 86 7.78 12.66 5.40
N ASP A 87 8.93 13.17 4.97
CA ASP A 87 9.33 14.57 5.20
C ASP A 87 8.49 15.52 4.34
N ALA A 88 8.67 16.84 4.51
CA ALA A 88 7.87 17.84 3.81
C ALA A 88 7.97 17.71 2.27
N ASP A 89 9.17 17.42 1.75
CA ASP A 89 9.43 17.29 0.32
C ASP A 89 8.80 16.02 -0.25
N GLN A 90 8.91 14.91 0.48
CA GLN A 90 8.28 13.64 0.14
C GLN A 90 6.76 13.73 0.20
N ARG A 91 6.20 14.45 1.17
CA ARG A 91 4.75 14.71 1.24
C ARG A 91 4.28 15.51 0.03
N ALA A 92 5.03 16.54 -0.36
CA ALA A 92 4.73 17.34 -1.54
C ALA A 92 4.80 16.51 -2.83
N TYR A 93 5.78 15.61 -2.93
CA TYR A 93 5.97 14.75 -4.11
C TYR A 93 4.95 13.61 -4.22
N PHE A 94 4.69 12.91 -3.11
CA PHE A 94 3.86 11.71 -3.09
C PHE A 94 2.38 11.99 -2.78
N GLY A 95 2.06 13.17 -2.24
CA GLY A 95 0.70 13.52 -1.82
C GLY A 95 0.17 12.66 -0.67
N GLN A 96 1.07 12.00 0.08
CA GLN A 96 0.74 11.10 1.19
C GLN A 96 1.63 11.42 2.39
N ALA A 97 1.16 11.13 3.60
CA ALA A 97 1.92 11.40 4.83
C ALA A 97 2.91 10.28 5.19
N VAL A 98 2.67 9.07 4.67
CA VAL A 98 3.39 7.84 5.05
C VAL A 98 3.78 7.01 3.85
N GLY A 99 4.84 6.24 4.01
CA GLY A 99 5.20 5.18 3.08
C GLY A 99 6.19 4.20 3.70
N VAL A 100 6.88 3.45 2.86
CA VAL A 100 7.85 2.44 3.31
C VAL A 100 9.24 2.75 2.78
N ARG A 101 10.24 2.61 3.64
CA ARG A 101 11.66 2.67 3.28
C ARG A 101 12.19 1.26 3.15
N MET A 102 12.74 0.95 1.99
CA MET A 102 13.38 -0.34 1.71
C MET A 102 14.78 -0.41 2.34
N PRO A 103 15.34 -1.62 2.51
CA PRO A 103 16.71 -1.78 3.02
C PRO A 103 17.78 -1.09 2.16
N ASP A 104 17.51 -0.85 0.87
CA ASP A 104 18.40 -0.10 -0.03
C ASP A 104 18.37 1.42 0.19
N GLY A 105 17.53 1.90 1.13
CA GLY A 105 17.35 3.30 1.49
C GLY A 105 16.27 4.02 0.66
N ARG A 106 15.72 3.39 -0.38
CA ARG A 106 14.69 4.01 -1.22
C ARG A 106 13.35 4.04 -0.51
N VAL A 107 12.66 5.17 -0.67
CA VAL A 107 11.32 5.40 -0.11
C VAL A 107 10.28 5.16 -1.19
N TRP A 108 9.22 4.45 -0.82
CA TRP A 108 8.12 4.07 -1.71
C TRP A 108 6.78 4.40 -1.05
N ASN A 109 5.79 4.76 -1.88
CA ASN A 109 4.44 5.07 -1.45
C ASN A 109 3.46 3.94 -1.87
N PRO A 110 3.21 2.93 -1.01
CA PRO A 110 2.29 1.84 -1.34
C PRO A 110 0.83 2.32 -1.48
N LEU A 111 0.44 3.36 -0.75
CA LEU A 111 -0.91 3.94 -0.82
C LEU A 111 -1.13 4.61 -2.19
N GLY A 112 -0.19 5.45 -2.60
CA GLY A 112 -0.18 6.07 -3.91
C GLY A 112 -0.15 5.04 -5.04
N LYS A 113 0.59 3.93 -4.86
CA LYS A 113 0.63 2.85 -5.87
C LYS A 113 -0.72 2.17 -6.05
N VAL A 114 -1.45 1.91 -4.95
CA VAL A 114 -2.81 1.37 -5.00
C VAL A 114 -3.79 2.34 -5.68
N HIS A 115 -3.68 3.63 -5.39
CA HIS A 115 -4.46 4.67 -6.07
C HIS A 115 -4.16 4.72 -7.58
N ASN A 116 -2.89 4.72 -7.97
CA ASN A 116 -2.48 4.71 -9.38
C ASN A 116 -3.03 3.48 -10.11
N ARG A 117 -3.05 2.32 -9.46
CA ARG A 117 -3.65 1.11 -10.02
C ARG A 117 -5.16 1.27 -10.23
N PHE A 118 -5.88 1.85 -9.28
CA PHE A 118 -7.32 2.05 -9.42
C PHE A 118 -7.65 2.99 -10.59
N GLU A 119 -6.88 4.07 -10.75
CA GLU A 119 -7.09 5.08 -11.77
C GLU A 119 -6.65 4.62 -13.17
N ALA A 120 -5.37 4.27 -13.33
CA ALA A 120 -4.79 3.92 -14.62
C ALA A 120 -5.06 2.47 -15.04
N GLY A 121 -5.12 1.55 -14.06
CA GLY A 121 -5.27 0.12 -14.30
C GLY A 121 -4.10 -0.51 -15.06
N GLY A 122 -4.31 -1.75 -15.50
CA GLY A 122 -3.40 -2.46 -16.39
C GLY A 122 -2.21 -3.15 -15.69
N PRO A 123 -1.37 -3.86 -16.48
CA PRO A 123 -0.27 -4.67 -15.95
C PRO A 123 0.88 -3.83 -15.39
N GLY A 124 1.13 -2.61 -15.90
CA GLY A 124 2.17 -1.71 -15.39
C GLY A 124 1.94 -1.23 -13.95
N GLU A 125 0.68 -1.25 -13.50
CA GLU A 125 0.28 -0.91 -12.14
C GLU A 125 0.04 -2.13 -11.26
N SER A 126 0.50 -3.33 -11.65
CA SER A 126 0.39 -4.52 -10.79
C SER A 126 1.24 -4.36 -9.53
N LEU A 127 0.62 -4.59 -8.38
CA LEU A 127 1.27 -4.58 -7.08
C LEU A 127 2.23 -5.76 -6.94
N GLN A 128 1.90 -6.90 -7.55
CA GLN A 128 2.82 -8.04 -7.62
C GLN A 128 4.06 -7.71 -8.46
N ILE A 129 3.88 -7.13 -9.65
CA ILE A 129 5.01 -6.73 -10.50
C ILE A 129 5.84 -5.66 -9.80
N PHE A 130 5.18 -4.68 -9.18
CA PHE A 130 5.83 -3.67 -8.35
C PHE A 130 6.74 -4.33 -7.31
N TYR A 131 6.22 -5.26 -6.49
CA TYR A 131 7.02 -6.01 -5.52
C TYR A 131 8.25 -6.69 -6.14
N LEU A 132 8.08 -7.37 -7.28
CA LEU A 132 9.19 -8.06 -7.95
C LEU A 132 10.26 -7.10 -8.46
N THR A 133 9.87 -5.90 -8.90
CA THR A 133 10.82 -4.88 -9.38
C THR A 133 11.62 -4.20 -8.25
N LEU A 134 11.15 -4.26 -7.00
CA LEU A 134 11.87 -3.72 -5.85
C LEU A 134 13.18 -4.48 -5.59
N HIS A 135 13.17 -5.80 -5.80
CA HIS A 135 14.34 -6.67 -5.60
C HIS A 135 15.30 -6.68 -6.80
N GLY A 136 14.82 -6.34 -7.99
CA GLY A 136 15.62 -6.31 -9.22
C GLY A 136 16.62 -5.16 -9.31
N ARG A 137 16.56 -4.17 -8.40
CA ARG A 137 17.49 -3.04 -8.33
C ARG A 137 18.33 -3.07 -7.05
N ALA A 138 18.76 -4.27 -6.64
CA ALA A 138 19.87 -4.42 -5.72
C ALA A 138 21.03 -3.55 -6.23
N ARG A 139 21.47 -2.64 -5.37
CA ARG A 139 22.51 -1.63 -5.59
C ARG A 139 23.58 -2.16 -6.55
N ARG A 140 23.61 -1.64 -7.78
CA ARG A 140 24.89 -1.55 -8.49
C ARG A 140 25.71 -0.62 -7.60
N ALA A 141 26.56 -1.20 -6.74
CA ALA A 141 27.55 -0.43 -6.03
C ALA A 141 28.31 0.32 -7.11
N ALA A 142 28.20 1.65 -7.13
CA ALA A 142 29.15 2.47 -7.85
C ALA A 142 30.51 2.12 -7.24
N ALA A 143 31.34 1.47 -8.06
CA ALA A 143 32.75 1.22 -7.78
C ALA A 143 33.53 2.52 -7.93
#